data_AF-A0AAE5AEV3-F1
#
_entry.id   AF-A0AAE5AEV3-F1
#
_cell.length_a   1.000
_cell.length_b   1.000
_cell.length_c   1.000
_cell.angle_alpha   90.00
_cell.angle_beta   90.00
_cell.angle_gamma   90.00
#
_symmetry.space_group_name_H-M   'P 1'
#
loop_
_entity.id
_entity.type
_entity.pdbx_description
1 polymer ?
#
loop_
_entity_poly.entity_id
_entity_poly.type
_entity_poly.pdbx_seq_one_letter_code
_entity_poly.pdbx_strand_id
1 'polypeptide(L)'
;MSWSIGYDEKWKRDIGYGVPATCDHPDCDEKIDRGLDYVCGGAPYGGDHGCGLYFCSAHLEWAYNDDGDDLVDDNGDDLPQMCKPCCDAHQHPDSPAEPFKPKPDHPDWINWKLTDESWAQWRIENPDEVKALTHV
;
A
#
# COMPACT_ATOMS: atom_id res chain seq x y z
N MET A 1 14.01 12.38 9.31
CA MET A 1 14.53 11.11 8.79
C MET A 1 13.56 10.66 7.71
N SER A 2 14.00 10.47 6.47
CA SER A 2 13.12 9.97 5.41
C SER A 2 13.04 8.45 5.50
N TRP A 3 11.83 7.90 5.45
CA TRP A 3 11.62 6.45 5.43
C TRP A 3 11.72 5.95 3.97
N SER A 4 12.96 5.77 3.51
CA SER A 4 13.22 5.47 2.10
C SER A 4 12.76 4.06 1.70
N ILE A 5 13.12 3.03 2.49
CA ILE A 5 12.77 1.63 2.21
C ILE A 5 12.48 0.93 3.54
N GLY A 6 11.40 0.16 3.59
CA GLY A 6 11.01 -0.78 4.62
C GLY A 6 10.40 -2.02 3.99
N TYR A 7 9.94 -2.97 4.81
CA TYR A 7 9.31 -4.21 4.34
C TYR A 7 7.97 -4.45 5.03
N ASP A 8 6.93 -4.73 4.25
CA ASP A 8 5.61 -5.09 4.74
C ASP A 8 5.50 -6.61 4.88
N GLU A 9 5.38 -7.10 6.13
CA GLU A 9 5.24 -8.53 6.40
C GLU A 9 3.86 -9.09 6.04
N LYS A 10 2.81 -8.26 6.02
CA LYS A 10 1.44 -8.65 5.68
C LYS A 10 1.31 -8.87 4.17
N TRP A 11 1.83 -7.94 3.37
CA TRP A 11 1.76 -7.98 1.91
C TRP A 11 3.01 -8.54 1.24
N LYS A 12 4.05 -8.87 2.01
CA LYS A 12 5.32 -9.47 1.57
C LYS A 12 6.01 -8.68 0.47
N ARG A 13 6.10 -7.36 0.63
CA ARG A 13 6.68 -6.46 -0.37
C ARG A 13 7.43 -5.29 0.26
N ASP A 14 8.37 -4.75 -0.49
CA ASP A 14 9.10 -3.54 -0.10
C ASP A 14 8.17 -2.32 -0.12
N ILE A 15 8.35 -1.40 0.81
CA ILE A 15 7.54 -0.18 1.00
C ILE A 15 8.42 1.04 1.30
N GLY A 16 7.88 2.24 1.19
CA GLY A 16 8.59 3.51 1.46
C GLY A 16 8.70 4.42 0.24
N TYR A 17 9.15 5.65 0.46
CA TYR A 17 9.22 6.71 -0.56
C TYR A 17 10.20 6.41 -1.70
N GLY A 18 11.13 5.47 -1.49
CA GLY A 18 12.09 5.01 -2.49
C GLY A 18 11.61 3.82 -3.32
N VAL A 19 10.40 3.32 -3.07
CA VAL A 19 9.87 2.11 -3.73
C VAL A 19 8.80 2.53 -4.74
N PRO A 20 9.13 2.67 -6.04
CA PRO A 20 8.15 3.00 -7.06
C PRO A 20 7.14 1.87 -7.20
N ALA A 21 5.88 2.25 -7.42
CA ALA A 21 4.76 1.34 -7.51
C ALA A 21 3.71 1.86 -8.51
N THR A 22 2.74 1.00 -8.77
CA THR A 22 1.49 1.35 -9.45
C THR A 22 0.38 1.32 -8.41
N CYS A 23 -0.59 2.22 -8.53
CA CYS A 23 -1.78 2.23 -7.68
C CYS A 23 -2.41 0.82 -7.59
N ASP A 24 -2.65 0.33 -6.37
CA ASP A 24 -3.20 -1.01 -6.11
C ASP A 24 -4.69 -1.14 -6.49
N HIS A 25 -5.35 -0.05 -6.94
CA HIS A 25 -6.70 -0.16 -7.50
C HIS A 25 -6.63 -0.97 -8.81
N PRO A 26 -7.46 -2.02 -9.00
CA PRO A 26 -7.32 -2.97 -10.09
C PRO A 26 -7.29 -2.29 -11.46
N ASP A 27 -8.15 -1.29 -11.66
CA ASP A 27 -8.33 -0.61 -12.95
C ASP A 27 -7.50 0.68 -13.09
N CYS A 28 -6.48 0.90 -12.25
CA CYS A 28 -5.66 2.12 -12.26
C CYS A 28 -4.18 1.85 -12.49
N ASP A 29 -3.57 2.48 -13.50
CA ASP A 29 -2.14 2.35 -13.79
C ASP A 29 -1.31 3.57 -13.41
N GLU A 30 -1.84 4.42 -12.52
CA GLU A 30 -1.14 5.60 -12.05
C GLU A 30 0.13 5.22 -11.28
N LYS A 31 1.23 5.91 -11.62
CA LYS A 31 2.54 5.71 -10.99
C LYS A 31 2.59 6.48 -9.68
N ILE A 32 2.98 5.77 -8.62
CA ILE A 32 3.12 6.28 -7.26
C ILE A 32 4.42 5.74 -6.65
N ASP A 33 4.64 6.01 -5.38
CA ASP A 33 5.55 5.25 -4.52
C ASP A 33 4.77 4.61 -3.37
N ARG A 34 5.42 3.72 -2.62
CA ARG A 34 4.83 3.09 -1.44
C ARG A 34 5.08 3.89 -0.16
N GLY A 35 5.12 5.22 -0.26
CA GLY A 35 5.21 6.15 0.85
C GLY A 35 3.86 6.47 1.49
N LEU A 36 3.89 7.26 2.57
CA LEU A 36 2.70 7.56 3.37
C LEU A 36 1.65 8.38 2.63
N ASP A 37 2.04 9.14 1.62
CA ASP A 37 1.11 9.97 0.84
C ASP A 37 0.10 9.12 0.05
N TYR A 38 0.40 7.83 -0.13
CA TYR A 38 -0.41 6.89 -0.90
C TYR A 38 -0.94 5.72 -0.06
N VAL A 39 -0.59 5.61 1.23
CA VAL A 39 -0.99 4.45 2.04
C VAL A 39 -2.45 4.56 2.46
N CYS A 40 -3.23 3.50 2.22
CA CYS A 40 -4.56 3.37 2.78
C CYS A 40 -4.49 3.29 4.31
N GLY A 41 -5.06 4.27 5.01
CA GLY A 41 -5.05 4.38 6.47
C GLY A 41 -4.07 5.41 7.03
N GLY A 42 -3.35 6.15 6.18
CA GLY A 42 -2.53 7.30 6.58
C GLY A 42 -1.30 7.00 7.45
N ALA A 43 -1.03 5.73 7.77
CA ALA A 43 0.07 5.30 8.62
C ALA A 43 0.77 4.06 8.02
N PRO A 44 2.04 3.78 8.39
CA PRO A 44 2.73 2.56 7.97
C PRO A 44 1.87 1.32 8.21
N TYR A 45 1.89 0.38 7.27
CA TYR A 45 1.14 -0.89 7.31
C TYR A 45 -0.40 -0.74 7.36
N GLY A 46 -0.91 0.49 7.19
CA GLY A 46 -2.33 0.82 7.21
C GLY A 46 -2.87 1.35 8.54
N GLY A 47 -2.03 1.45 9.57
CA GLY A 47 -2.46 1.87 10.90
C GLY A 47 -3.59 0.99 11.44
N ASP A 48 -4.52 1.62 12.17
CA ASP A 48 -5.64 0.91 12.81
C ASP A 48 -6.87 0.77 11.91
N HIS A 49 -6.95 1.56 10.83
CA HIS A 49 -8.16 1.67 10.01
C HIS A 49 -8.00 1.15 8.57
N GLY A 50 -6.80 1.19 8.01
CA GLY A 50 -6.54 0.89 6.61
C GLY A 50 -5.96 -0.49 6.35
N CYS A 51 -5.96 -0.90 5.08
CA CYS A 51 -5.44 -2.21 4.68
C CYS A 51 -3.91 -2.25 4.51
N GLY A 52 -3.23 -1.11 4.41
CA GLY A 52 -1.78 -1.03 4.15
C GLY A 52 -1.37 -1.18 2.68
N LEU A 53 -2.33 -1.19 1.76
CA LEU A 53 -2.07 -1.07 0.32
C LEU A 53 -1.90 0.40 -0.10
N TYR A 54 -1.42 0.65 -1.33
CA TYR A 54 -1.06 1.98 -1.81
C TYR A 54 -1.88 2.42 -3.01
N PHE A 55 -2.47 3.61 -2.92
CA PHE A 55 -3.43 4.14 -3.87
C PHE A 55 -3.10 5.59 -4.22
N CYS A 56 -3.30 5.97 -5.48
CA CYS A 56 -3.24 7.39 -5.85
C CYS A 56 -4.35 8.18 -5.14
N SER A 57 -4.22 9.50 -5.09
CA SER A 57 -5.19 10.38 -4.41
C SER A 57 -6.62 10.26 -4.94
N ALA A 58 -6.80 9.81 -6.19
CA ALA A 58 -8.12 9.56 -6.77
C ALA A 58 -8.82 8.30 -6.21
N HIS A 59 -8.06 7.39 -5.58
CA HIS A 59 -8.56 6.15 -4.98
C HIS A 59 -8.36 6.12 -3.45
N LEU A 60 -8.12 7.29 -2.85
CA LEU A 60 -8.13 7.53 -1.41
C LEU A 60 -9.29 8.47 -1.08
N GLU A 61 -10.24 7.98 -0.28
CA GLU A 61 -11.45 8.70 0.10
C GLU A 61 -11.64 8.66 1.63
N TRP A 62 -12.50 9.53 2.14
CA TRP A 62 -12.90 9.53 3.55
C TRP A 62 -14.12 8.63 3.72
N ALA A 63 -14.31 8.09 4.93
CA ALA A 63 -15.47 7.28 5.23
C ALA A 63 -16.57 8.17 5.84
N TYR A 64 -17.80 8.05 5.32
CA TYR A 64 -18.97 8.83 5.74
C TYR A 64 -20.10 7.92 6.21
N ASN A 65 -20.96 8.34 7.12
CA ASN A 65 -22.19 7.60 7.45
C ASN A 65 -23.30 7.79 6.39
N ASP A 66 -24.44 7.13 6.58
CA ASP A 66 -25.61 7.22 5.67
C ASP A 66 -26.20 8.65 5.56
N ASP A 67 -25.97 9.49 6.57
CA ASP A 67 -26.39 10.90 6.59
C ASP A 67 -25.39 11.81 5.87
N GLY A 68 -24.22 11.29 5.49
CA GLY A 68 -23.14 12.01 4.80
C GLY A 68 -22.16 12.73 5.72
N ASP A 69 -22.21 12.50 7.03
CA ASP A 69 -21.25 13.04 7.99
C ASP A 69 -19.99 12.16 8.04
N ASP A 70 -18.83 12.79 8.27
CA ASP A 70 -17.55 12.09 8.44
C ASP A 70 -17.62 11.08 9.59
N LEU A 71 -17.11 9.87 9.35
CA LEU A 71 -16.89 8.90 10.41
C LEU A 71 -15.67 9.31 11.25
N VAL A 72 -15.81 9.15 12.56
CA VAL A 72 -14.77 9.45 13.54
C VAL A 72 -14.37 8.19 14.31
N ASP A 73 -13.15 8.19 14.85
CA ASP A 73 -12.66 7.15 15.75
C ASP A 73 -13.26 7.26 17.17
N ASP A 74 -12.83 6.38 18.08
CA ASP A 74 -13.28 6.37 19.47
C ASP A 74 -12.92 7.65 20.26
N ASN A 75 -11.96 8.44 19.76
CA ASN A 75 -11.55 9.72 20.35
C ASN A 75 -12.34 10.90 19.76
N GLY A 76 -13.14 10.68 18.72
CA GLY A 76 -13.86 11.71 17.98
C GLY A 76 -13.02 12.42 16.92
N ASP A 77 -11.87 11.85 16.53
CA ASP A 77 -11.04 12.36 15.45
C ASP A 77 -11.48 11.75 14.10
N ASP A 78 -11.40 12.51 13.01
CA ASP A 78 -11.77 12.03 11.66
C ASP A 78 -10.94 10.80 11.26
N LEU A 79 -11.60 9.78 10.70
CA LEU A 79 -10.90 8.61 10.16
C LEU A 79 -9.94 9.01 9.03
N PRO A 80 -8.78 8.35 8.86
CA PRO A 80 -7.84 8.68 7.80
C PRO A 80 -8.40 8.36 6.41
N GLN A 81 -7.79 8.91 5.36
CA GLN A 81 -8.11 8.51 3.99
C GLN A 81 -7.78 7.04 3.74
N MET A 82 -8.68 6.35 3.06
CA MET A 82 -8.64 4.91 2.84
C MET A 82 -9.10 4.56 1.43
N CYS A 83 -8.82 3.33 1.00
CA CYS A 83 -9.40 2.80 -0.22
C CYS A 83 -10.89 2.47 -0.01
N LYS A 84 -11.63 2.42 -1.11
CA LYS A 84 -13.07 2.16 -1.08
C LYS A 84 -13.51 0.96 -0.22
N PRO A 85 -12.91 -0.23 -0.33
CA PRO A 85 -13.28 -1.35 0.53
C PRO A 85 -13.10 -1.09 2.02
N CYS A 86 -12.06 -0.33 2.41
CA CYS A 86 -11.85 0.03 3.81
C CYS A 86 -12.90 1.05 4.27
N CYS A 87 -13.25 2.05 3.44
CA CYS A 87 -14.35 2.97 3.75
C CYS A 87 -15.68 2.22 3.92
N ASP A 88 -16.02 1.34 2.97
CA ASP A 88 -17.23 0.52 3.03
C ASP A 88 -17.25 -0.39 4.27
N ALA A 89 -16.09 -0.90 4.71
CA ALA A 89 -15.99 -1.72 5.93
C ALA A 89 -16.23 -0.92 7.22
N HIS A 90 -15.81 0.35 7.29
CA HIS A 90 -16.13 1.23 8.43
C HIS A 90 -17.59 1.66 8.44
N GLN A 91 -18.20 1.84 7.26
CA GLN A 91 -19.63 2.13 7.11
C GLN A 91 -20.53 0.95 7.50
N HIS A 92 -20.08 -0.26 7.18
CA HIS A 92 -20.85 -1.48 7.36
C HIS A 92 -20.04 -2.53 8.15
N PRO A 93 -19.80 -2.30 9.46
CA PRO A 93 -18.91 -3.15 10.26
C PRO A 93 -19.43 -4.58 10.43
N ASP A 94 -20.74 -4.81 10.27
CA ASP A 94 -21.34 -6.15 10.31
C ASP A 94 -21.09 -6.97 9.03
N SER A 95 -20.59 -6.35 7.96
CA SER A 95 -20.31 -6.97 6.67
C SER A 95 -19.11 -6.30 5.98
N PRO A 96 -17.90 -6.41 6.54
CA PRO A 96 -16.73 -5.69 6.04
C PRO A 96 -16.34 -6.16 4.64
N ALA A 97 -16.05 -5.21 3.75
CA ALA A 97 -15.54 -5.52 2.42
C ALA A 97 -14.07 -5.98 2.50
N GLU A 98 -13.72 -6.96 1.67
CA GLU A 98 -12.32 -7.41 1.58
C GLU A 98 -11.46 -6.36 0.85
N PRO A 99 -10.22 -6.12 1.32
CA PRO A 99 -9.28 -5.27 0.59
C PRO A 99 -9.01 -5.77 -0.84
N PHE A 100 -8.56 -4.85 -1.69
CA PHE A 100 -8.03 -5.20 -3.01
C PHE A 100 -6.85 -6.17 -2.92
N LYS A 101 -6.51 -6.80 -4.04
CA LYS A 101 -5.26 -7.57 -4.17
C LYS A 101 -4.10 -6.61 -4.49
N PRO A 102 -2.93 -6.76 -3.86
CA PRO A 102 -1.77 -5.96 -4.21
C PRO A 102 -1.39 -6.20 -5.67
N LYS A 103 -1.03 -5.13 -6.38
CA LYS A 103 -0.42 -5.25 -7.71
C LYS A 103 1.03 -5.73 -7.60
N PRO A 104 1.57 -6.32 -8.68
CA PRO A 104 2.99 -6.66 -8.76
C PRO A 104 3.90 -5.45 -8.54
N ASP A 105 5.17 -5.73 -8.22
CA ASP A 105 6.19 -4.70 -8.11
C ASP A 105 6.40 -3.95 -9.43
N HIS A 106 6.73 -2.66 -9.34
CA HIS A 106 7.00 -1.84 -10.51
C HIS A 106 8.26 -2.37 -11.23
N PRO A 107 8.29 -2.43 -12.58
CA PRO A 107 9.44 -2.94 -13.32
C PRO A 107 10.76 -2.25 -12.98
N ASP A 108 10.75 -0.93 -12.76
CA ASP A 108 11.94 -0.18 -12.36
C ASP A 108 12.48 -0.62 -10.99
N TRP A 109 11.59 -0.98 -10.05
CA TRP A 109 11.98 -1.53 -8.74
C TRP A 109 12.64 -2.88 -8.89
N ILE A 110 12.02 -3.78 -9.66
CA ILE A 110 12.54 -5.12 -9.94
C ILE A 110 13.92 -5.03 -10.59
N ASN A 111 14.05 -4.20 -11.63
CA ASN A 111 15.32 -3.98 -12.31
C ASN A 111 16.39 -3.47 -11.35
N TRP A 112 16.07 -2.49 -10.51
CA TRP A 112 17.01 -1.96 -9.53
C TRP A 112 17.50 -3.04 -8.55
N LYS A 113 16.59 -3.84 -7.96
CA LYS A 113 16.95 -4.96 -7.08
C LYS A 113 17.82 -6.01 -7.77
N LEU A 114 17.63 -6.23 -9.07
CA LEU A 114 18.37 -7.23 -9.83
C LEU A 114 19.76 -6.75 -10.29
N THR A 115 19.93 -5.45 -10.56
CA THR A 115 21.16 -4.95 -11.20
C THR A 115 22.05 -4.09 -10.32
N ASP A 116 21.49 -3.38 -9.34
CA ASP A 116 22.26 -2.39 -8.57
C ASP A 116 23.18 -3.03 -7.54
N GLU A 117 24.34 -2.42 -7.30
CA GLU A 117 25.34 -2.92 -6.35
C GLU A 117 24.83 -2.89 -4.90
N SER A 118 23.97 -1.92 -4.55
CA SER A 118 23.37 -1.81 -3.21
C SER A 118 22.54 -3.04 -2.81
N TRP A 119 22.01 -3.77 -3.80
CA TRP A 119 21.23 -4.99 -3.62
C TRP A 119 22.03 -6.28 -3.83
N ALA A 120 23.35 -6.20 -4.04
CA ALA A 120 24.18 -7.38 -4.30
C ALA A 120 24.12 -8.41 -3.18
N GLN A 121 24.16 -7.97 -1.92
CA GLN A 121 24.07 -8.87 -0.76
C GLN A 121 22.69 -9.56 -0.69
N TRP A 122 21.61 -8.81 -0.89
CA TRP A 122 20.26 -9.37 -0.90
C TRP A 122 20.09 -10.45 -1.97
N ARG A 123 20.66 -10.26 -3.17
CA ARG A 123 20.61 -11.27 -4.25
C ARG A 123 21.36 -12.57 -3.90
N ILE A 124 22.44 -12.48 -3.13
CA ILE A 124 23.20 -13.64 -2.64
C ILE A 124 22.38 -14.41 -1.60
N GLU A 125 21.67 -13.68 -0.73
CA GLU A 125 20.88 -14.26 0.35
C GLU A 125 19.53 -14.83 -0.12
N ASN A 126 18.98 -14.32 -1.23
CA ASN A 126 17.65 -14.66 -1.73
C ASN A 126 17.68 -15.19 -3.18
N PRO A 127 18.40 -16.29 -3.46
CA PRO A 127 18.56 -16.80 -4.83
C PRO A 127 17.24 -17.26 -5.47
N ASP A 128 16.30 -17.77 -4.67
CA ASP A 128 14.99 -18.22 -5.16
C ASP A 128 14.11 -17.02 -5.55
N GLU A 129 14.15 -15.91 -4.81
CA GLU A 129 13.43 -14.69 -5.16
C GLU A 129 14.02 -14.04 -6.42
N VAL A 130 15.34 -13.99 -6.54
CA VAL A 130 16.01 -13.52 -7.77
C VAL A 130 15.56 -14.34 -8.98
N LYS A 131 15.48 -15.67 -8.81
CA LYS A 131 14.99 -16.55 -9.87
C LYS A 131 13.53 -16.27 -10.20
N ALA A 132 12.67 -16.06 -9.20
CA ALA A 132 11.28 -15.71 -9.44
C ALA A 132 11.14 -14.39 -10.22
N LEU A 133 11.89 -13.35 -9.83
CA LEU A 133 11.84 -12.02 -10.45
C LEU A 133 12.42 -11.95 -11.87
N THR A 134 13.36 -12.84 -12.21
CA THR A 134 13.96 -12.92 -13.56
C THR A 134 13.12 -13.68 -14.58
N HIS A 135 12.03 -14.31 -14.14
CA HIS A 135 11.09 -15.07 -14.97
C HIS A 135 9.72 -14.40 -15.13
N VAL A 136 9.55 -13.17 -14.62
CA VAL A 136 8.33 -12.35 -14.76
C VAL A 136 8.29 -11.65 -16.12
#